data_AF-A0A6N1YA79-F1
#
_entry.id   AF-A0A6N1YA79-F1
#
_cell.length_a   1.000
_cell.length_b   1.000
_cell.length_c   1.000
_cell.angle_alpha   90.00
_cell.angle_beta   90.00
_cell.angle_gamma   90.00
#
_symmetry.space_group_name_H-M   'P 1'
#
loop_
_entity.id
_entity.type
_entity.pdbx_description
1 polymer ?
#
loop_
_entity_poly.entity_id
_entity_poly.type
_entity_poly.pdbx_seq_one_letter_code
_entity_poly.pdbx_strand_id
1 'polypeptide(L)'
;MSVLVFDTHDFVRRLHDAGFSETQAEVLTRLQQESVNAALEQVHSSEVATKQDLRETELALKHDLREMELKLELKIADTKSELIRWIVGAGFLQTALITALLLKVSSGI
;
A
#
# COMPACT_ATOMS: atom_id res chain seq x y z
N MET A 1 12.46 -7.18 22.04
CA MET A 1 12.03 -5.87 22.56
C MET A 1 12.78 -5.67 23.87
N SER A 2 13.70 -4.70 23.95
CA SER A 2 14.45 -4.45 25.19
C SER A 2 13.55 -3.61 26.10
N VAL A 3 13.20 -4.15 27.26
CA VAL A 3 12.52 -3.35 28.30
C VAL A 3 13.58 -2.45 28.90
N LEU A 4 13.47 -1.14 28.69
CA LEU A 4 14.26 -0.15 29.40
C LEU A 4 13.74 -0.12 30.84
N VAL A 5 14.47 -0.74 31.78
CA VAL A 5 14.15 -0.69 33.21
C VAL A 5 14.76 0.58 33.78
N PHE A 6 13.93 1.51 34.25
CA PHE A 6 14.40 2.70 34.95
C PHE A 6 14.72 2.35 36.41
N ASP A 7 15.99 2.48 36.79
CA ASP A 7 16.44 2.24 38.17
C ASP A 7 16.20 3.50 39.02
N THR A 8 15.05 3.50 39.69
CA THR A 8 14.62 4.55 40.63
C THR A 8 15.65 4.78 41.74
N HIS A 9 16.32 3.73 42.23
CA HIS A 9 17.22 3.82 43.38
C HIS A 9 18.57 4.44 43.00
N ASP A 10 19.15 4.01 41.88
CA ASP A 10 20.38 4.62 41.37
C ASP A 10 20.17 6.10 41.02
N PHE A 11 18.99 6.45 40.49
CA PHE A 11 18.65 7.84 40.17
C PHE A 11 18.52 8.73 41.42
N VAL A 12 17.83 8.26 42.47
CA VAL A 12 17.75 8.97 43.77
C VAL A 12 19.15 9.18 44.35
N ARG A 13 19.99 8.14 44.33
CA ARG A 13 21.35 8.20 44.88
C ARG A 13 22.20 9.26 44.18
N ARG A 14 22.13 9.33 42.84
CA ARG A 14 22.85 10.36 42.07
C ARG A 14 22.39 11.77 42.38
N LEU A 15 21.09 11.98 42.61
CA LEU A 15 20.57 13.29 42.99
C LEU A 15 21.04 13.68 44.39
N HIS A 16 21.05 12.74 45.34
CA HIS A 16 21.60 12.98 46.66
C HIS A 16 23.10 13.32 46.61
N ASP A 17 23.89 12.57 45.84
CA ASP A 17 25.33 12.82 45.67
C ASP A 17 25.61 14.18 44.97
N ALA A 18 24.64 14.68 44.20
CA ALA A 18 24.68 16.02 43.58
C ALA A 18 24.24 17.15 44.53
N GLY A 19 23.90 16.85 45.79
CA GLY A 19 23.55 17.83 46.82
C GLY A 19 22.05 18.12 46.96
N PHE A 20 21.17 17.34 46.32
CA PHE A 20 19.73 17.42 46.56
C PHE A 20 19.39 16.74 47.91
N SER A 21 18.40 17.26 48.62
CA SER A 21 17.88 16.55 49.79
C SER A 21 17.18 15.27 49.37
N GLU A 22 17.12 14.28 50.26
CA GLU A 22 16.46 12.99 50.01
C GLU A 22 15.02 13.17 49.52
N THR A 23 14.27 14.09 50.13
CA THR A 23 12.91 14.44 49.71
C THR A 23 12.84 15.04 48.30
N GLN A 24 13.80 15.89 47.93
CA GLN A 24 13.86 16.45 46.58
C GLN A 24 14.20 15.37 45.55
N ALA A 25 15.14 14.49 45.86
CA ALA A 25 15.54 13.39 45.01
C ALA A 25 14.37 12.43 44.75
N GLU A 26 13.61 12.05 45.78
CA GLU A 26 12.42 11.22 45.64
C GLU A 26 11.33 11.85 44.77
N VAL A 27 11.04 13.15 44.98
CA VAL A 27 10.03 13.87 44.20
C VAL A 27 10.42 13.95 42.73
N LEU A 28 11.67 14.32 42.44
CA LEU A 28 12.16 14.42 41.07
C LEU A 28 12.13 13.06 40.36
N THR A 29 12.47 11.99 41.11
CA THR A 29 12.42 10.63 40.61
C THR A 29 11.01 10.19 40.28
N ARG A 30 10.02 10.49 41.13
CA ARG A 30 8.61 10.20 40.84
C ARG A 30 8.12 10.92 39.59
N LEU A 31 8.40 12.22 39.48
CA LEU A 31 7.99 13.01 38.31
C LEU A 31 8.65 12.48 37.02
N GLN A 32 9.91 12.07 37.09
CA GLN A 32 10.59 11.43 35.95
C GLN A 32 9.93 10.10 35.59
N GLN A 33 9.59 9.27 36.57
CA GLN A 33 8.92 7.99 36.33
C GLN A 33 7.52 8.17 35.73
N GLU A 34 6.74 9.13 36.23
CA GLU A 34 5.43 9.48 35.69
C GLU A 34 5.53 9.98 34.25
N SER A 35 6.51 10.85 33.94
CA SER A 35 6.71 11.35 32.57
C SER A 35 7.16 10.26 31.59
N VAL A 36 8.04 9.35 32.02
CA VAL A 36 8.46 8.20 31.21
C VAL A 36 7.29 7.25 30.96
N ASN A 37 6.48 6.95 31.97
CA ASN A 37 5.30 6.10 31.81
C ASN A 37 4.29 6.73 30.86
N ALA A 38 4.01 8.02 31.01
CA ALA A 38 3.11 8.75 30.11
C ALA A 38 3.64 8.79 28.67
N ALA A 39 4.95 8.97 28.47
CA ALA A 39 5.58 8.91 27.16
C ALA A 39 5.51 7.50 26.55
N LEU A 40 5.65 6.46 27.37
CA LEU A 40 5.54 5.08 26.93
C LEU A 40 4.10 4.73 26.51
N GLU A 41 3.10 5.15 27.30
CA GLU A 41 1.69 5.04 26.93
C GLU A 41 1.39 5.80 25.64
N GLN A 42 1.97 6.99 25.46
CA GLN A 42 1.82 7.75 24.23
C GLN A 42 2.50 7.07 23.04
N VAL A 43 3.66 6.42 23.19
CA VAL A 43 4.29 5.64 22.13
C VAL A 43 3.49 4.38 21.80
N HIS A 44 2.86 3.75 22.78
CA HIS A 44 1.95 2.64 22.56
C HIS A 44 0.64 3.06 21.86
N SER A 45 0.19 4.31 22.07
CA SER A 45 -1.03 4.87 21.46
C SER A 45 -0.78 5.56 20.12
N SER A 46 0.41 6.17 19.93
CA SER A 46 0.85 6.69 18.66
C SER A 46 1.20 5.49 17.80
N GLU A 47 0.28 5.17 16.91
CA GLU A 47 0.36 4.27 15.77
C GLU A 47 1.74 4.37 15.07
N VAL A 48 2.77 3.77 15.66
CA VAL A 48 4.01 3.49 14.97
C VAL A 48 3.60 2.46 13.96
N ALA A 49 3.39 2.85 12.70
CA ALA A 49 3.15 1.92 11.60
C ALA A 49 4.25 0.85 11.68
N THR A 50 3.89 -0.29 12.26
CA THR A 50 4.85 -1.32 12.57
C THR A 50 5.29 -1.88 11.24
N LYS A 51 6.47 -2.49 11.18
CA LYS A 51 6.91 -3.19 9.96
C LYS A 51 5.87 -4.19 9.44
N GLN A 52 4.94 -4.62 10.29
CA GLN A 52 3.80 -5.45 9.93
C GLN A 52 2.76 -4.68 9.09
N ASP A 53 2.31 -3.50 9.50
CA ASP A 53 1.33 -2.70 8.75
C ASP A 53 1.87 -2.31 7.36
N LEU A 54 3.16 -2.00 7.29
CA LEU A 54 3.83 -1.76 6.00
C LEU A 54 3.86 -3.01 5.12
N ARG A 55 4.02 -4.19 5.71
CA ARG A 55 4.01 -5.46 4.98
C ARG A 55 2.61 -5.83 4.51
N GLU A 56 1.59 -5.56 5.31
CA GLU A 56 0.19 -5.77 4.94
C GLU A 56 -0.21 -4.86 3.76
N THR A 57 0.15 -3.59 3.82
CA THR A 57 -0.07 -2.65 2.70
C THR A 57 0.73 -3.02 1.45
N GLU A 58 1.98 -3.49 1.57
CA GLU A 58 2.76 -4.00 0.43
C GLU A 58 2.09 -5.22 -0.22
N LEU A 59 1.58 -6.15 0.59
CA LEU A 59 0.88 -7.34 0.11
C LEU A 59 -0.43 -6.99 -0.59
N ALA A 60 -1.22 -6.08 -0.01
CA ALA A 60 -2.44 -5.56 -0.63
C ALA A 60 -2.15 -4.91 -1.98
N LEU A 61 -1.12 -4.06 -2.05
CA LEU A 61 -0.74 -3.38 -3.29
C LEU A 61 -0.28 -4.36 -4.38
N LYS A 62 0.48 -5.40 -4.01
CA LYS A 62 0.89 -6.47 -4.96
C LYS A 62 -0.32 -7.25 -5.48
N HIS A 63 -1.31 -7.50 -4.63
CA HIS A 63 -2.54 -8.16 -5.04
C HIS A 63 -3.30 -7.29 -6.05
N ASP A 64 -3.51 -6.01 -5.74
CA ASP A 64 -4.23 -5.07 -6.60
C ASP A 64 -3.54 -4.89 -7.97
N LEU A 65 -2.21 -4.83 -7.98
CA LEU A 65 -1.44 -4.77 -9.23
C LEU A 65 -1.68 -6.01 -10.10
N ARG A 66 -1.64 -7.21 -9.52
CA ARG A 66 -1.90 -8.45 -10.26
C ARG A 66 -3.34 -8.51 -10.78
N GLU A 67 -4.31 -8.04 -9.99
CA GLU A 67 -5.70 -7.97 -10.44
C GLU A 67 -5.86 -6.99 -11.61
N MET A 68 -5.19 -5.84 -11.56
CA MET A 68 -5.19 -4.86 -12.65
C MET A 68 -4.53 -5.42 -13.92
N GLU A 69 -3.39 -6.12 -13.80
CA GLU A 69 -2.73 -6.79 -14.93
C GLU A 69 -3.68 -7.76 -15.62
N LEU A 70 -4.35 -8.66 -14.87
CA LEU A 70 -5.30 -9.61 -15.42
C LEU A 70 -6.51 -8.92 -16.08
N LYS A 71 -7.05 -7.86 -15.46
CA LYS A 71 -8.14 -7.07 -16.05
C LYS A 71 -7.73 -6.41 -17.36
N LEU A 72 -6.49 -5.91 -17.45
CA LEU A 72 -5.95 -5.31 -18.67
C LEU A 72 -5.75 -6.36 -19.76
N GLU A 73 -5.18 -7.52 -19.44
CA GLU A 73 -5.03 -8.63 -20.38
C GLU A 73 -6.38 -9.07 -20.96
N LEU A 74 -7.40 -9.20 -20.11
CA LEU A 74 -8.75 -9.54 -20.55
C LEU A 74 -9.35 -8.47 -21.47
N LYS A 75 -9.22 -7.18 -21.12
CA LYS A 75 -9.70 -6.07 -21.95
C LYS A 75 -8.98 -6.01 -23.30
N ILE A 76 -7.67 -6.29 -23.32
CA ILE A 76 -6.89 -6.36 -24.56
C ILE A 76 -7.35 -7.54 -25.42
N ALA A 77 -7.59 -8.71 -24.82
CA ALA A 77 -8.10 -9.87 -25.54
C ALA A 77 -9.49 -9.62 -26.13
N ASP A 78 -10.38 -8.99 -25.36
CA ASP A 78 -11.74 -8.65 -25.78
C ASP A 78 -11.73 -7.65 -26.93
N THR A 79 -11.01 -6.52 -26.78
CA THR A 79 -10.87 -5.53 -27.86
C THR A 79 -10.23 -6.11 -29.12
N LYS A 80 -9.23 -7.00 -28.99
CA LYS A 80 -8.64 -7.72 -30.13
C LYS A 80 -9.68 -8.61 -30.82
N SER A 81 -10.50 -9.34 -30.05
CA SER A 81 -11.57 -10.19 -30.59
C SER A 81 -12.62 -9.37 -31.34
N GLU A 82 -13.06 -8.26 -30.75
CA GLU A 82 -13.99 -7.34 -31.40
C GLU A 82 -13.43 -6.76 -32.70
N LEU A 83 -12.15 -6.35 -32.68
CA LEU A 83 -11.47 -5.83 -33.86
C LEU A 83 -11.38 -6.89 -34.97
N ILE A 84 -11.04 -8.14 -34.63
CA ILE A 84 -11.02 -9.26 -35.58
C ILE A 84 -12.42 -9.46 -36.18
N ARG A 85 -13.47 -9.48 -35.36
CA ARG A 85 -14.85 -9.62 -35.82
C ARG A 85 -15.23 -8.51 -36.81
N TRP A 86 -14.89 -7.26 -36.52
CA TRP A 86 -15.16 -6.13 -37.41
C TRP A 86 -14.35 -6.17 -38.70
N ILE A 87 -13.06 -6.51 -38.64
CA ILE A 87 -12.19 -6.63 -39.83
C ILE A 87 -12.70 -7.74 -40.74
N VAL A 88 -13.06 -8.91 -40.19
CA VAL A 88 -13.61 -10.03 -40.96
C VAL A 88 -14.94 -9.64 -41.61
N GLY A 89 -15.85 -9.03 -40.85
CA GLY A 89 -17.14 -8.56 -41.38
C GLY A 89 -16.99 -7.52 -42.48
N ALA A 90 -16.13 -6.52 -42.29
CA ALA A 90 -15.83 -5.50 -43.30
C ALA A 90 -15.18 -6.11 -44.55
N GLY A 91 -14.25 -7.05 -44.38
CA GLY A 91 -13.60 -7.76 -45.48
C GLY A 91 -14.59 -8.54 -46.35
N PHE A 92 -15.51 -9.30 -45.73
CA PHE A 92 -16.56 -9.99 -46.48
C PHE A 92 -17.50 -9.04 -47.22
N LEU A 93 -17.86 -7.91 -46.60
CA LEU A 93 -18.69 -6.90 -47.26
C LEU A 93 -17.96 -6.30 -48.47
N GLN A 94 -16.69 -5.94 -48.32
CA GLN A 94 -15.87 -5.39 -49.40
C GLN A 94 -15.70 -6.37 -50.56
N THR A 95 -15.41 -7.65 -50.29
CA THR A 95 -15.26 -8.66 -51.36
C THR A 95 -16.57 -8.91 -52.08
N ALA A 96 -17.71 -8.95 -51.37
CA ALA A 96 -19.02 -9.06 -51.96
C ALA A 96 -19.36 -7.87 -52.87
N LEU A 97 -19.07 -6.64 -52.41
CA LEU A 97 -19.27 -5.41 -53.19
C LEU A 97 -18.41 -5.40 -54.46
N ILE A 98 -17.12 -5.75 -54.37
CA ILE A 98 -16.23 -5.83 -55.54
C ILE A 98 -16.75 -6.86 -56.53
N THR A 99 -17.14 -8.05 -56.05
CA THR A 99 -17.68 -9.12 -56.91
C THR A 99 -18.96 -8.69 -57.62
N ALA A 100 -19.88 -8.03 -56.90
CA ALA A 100 -21.12 -7.53 -57.48
C ALA A 100 -20.86 -6.44 -58.54
N LEU A 101 -19.90 -5.55 -58.31
CA LEU A 101 -19.49 -4.53 -59.29
C LEU A 101 -18.88 -5.16 -60.55
N LEU A 102 -18.00 -6.15 -60.39
CA LEU A 102 -17.40 -6.87 -61.53
C LEU A 102 -18.45 -7.58 -62.37
N LEU A 103 -19.41 -8.27 -61.75
CA LEU A 103 -20.53 -8.91 -62.45
C LEU A 103 -21.41 -7.89 -63.18
N LYS A 104 -21.74 -6.77 -62.52
CA LYS A 104 -22.55 -5.70 -63.13
C LYS A 104 -21.88 -5.10 -64.38
N VAL A 105 -20.57 -4.90 -64.34
CA VAL A 105 -19.79 -4.39 -65.49
C VAL A 105 -19.74 -5.45 -66.60
N SER A 106 -19.49 -6.71 -66.27
CA SER A 106 -19.42 -7.80 -67.26
C SER A 106 -20.76 -8.07 -67.96
N SER A 107 -21.89 -7.86 -67.29
CA SER A 107 -23.23 -8.05 -67.90
C SER A 107 -23.73 -6.83 -68.66
N GLY A 108 -23.03 -5.69 -68.57
CA GLY A 108 -23.39 -4.42 -69.21
C GLY A 108 -22.59 -4.09 -70.49
N ILE A 109 -21.67 -4.98 -70.90
CA ILE A 109 -20.95 -4.99 -72.18
C ILE A 109 -21.55 -6.11 -73.02
#